data_AF-I4AFQ3-F1
#
_entry.id   AF-I4AFQ3-F1
#
_cell.length_a   1.000
_cell.length_b   1.000
_cell.length_c   1.000
_cell.angle_alpha   90.00
_cell.angle_beta   90.00
_cell.angle_gamma   90.00
#
_symmetry.space_group_name_H-M   'P 1'
#
loop_
_entity.id
_entity.type
_entity.pdbx_description
1 polymer ?
#
loop_
_entity_poly.entity_id
_entity_poly.type
_entity_poly.pdbx_seq_one_letter_code
_entity_poly.pdbx_strand_id
1 'polypeptide(L)'
;MTAINSKLDAITGLTMILTITWLTNKKYRLIIGLSFLGCIFPDLIDLFPAIINKQIGLSLPIIEKIFPWHLHNYSGSIYSDSCNNSTLNHILLLLTVSIVVWCRRTDAKLIFKSNI
;
A
#
# COMPACT_ATOMS: atom_id res chain seq x y z
N MET A 1 -25.31 4.98 6.58
CA MET A 1 -23.94 4.98 6.01
C MET A 1 -23.75 3.61 5.36
N THR A 2 -23.97 3.52 4.05
CA THR A 2 -23.97 2.25 3.31
C THR A 2 -22.56 1.69 3.32
N ALA A 3 -22.35 0.54 3.98
CA ALA A 3 -21.09 -0.18 3.89
C ALA A 3 -20.83 -0.49 2.42
N ILE A 4 -19.85 0.20 1.82
CA ILE A 4 -19.38 -0.11 0.48
C ILE A 4 -18.97 -1.58 0.49
N ASN A 5 -19.36 -2.32 -0.53
CA ASN A 5 -19.15 -3.76 -0.59
C ASN A 5 -17.64 -4.01 -0.62
N SER A 6 -17.05 -4.35 0.54
CA SER A 6 -15.60 -4.45 0.72
C SER A 6 -14.93 -5.43 -0.25
N LYS A 7 -15.71 -6.36 -0.83
CA LYS A 7 -15.29 -7.25 -1.90
C LYS A 7 -15.03 -6.49 -3.21
N LEU A 8 -15.91 -5.55 -3.58
CA LEU A 8 -15.71 -4.70 -4.76
C LEU A 8 -14.52 -3.77 -4.60
N ASP A 9 -14.32 -3.19 -3.42
CA ASP A 9 -13.17 -2.30 -3.16
C ASP A 9 -11.84 -3.08 -3.27
N ALA A 10 -11.78 -4.29 -2.70
CA ALA A 10 -10.60 -5.13 -2.81
C ALA A 10 -10.31 -5.55 -4.26
N ILE A 11 -11.34 -5.97 -5.01
CA ILE A 11 -11.17 -6.38 -6.41
C ILE A 11 -10.76 -5.19 -7.27
N THR A 12 -11.46 -4.06 -7.18
CA THR A 12 -11.15 -2.87 -7.98
C THR A 12 -9.77 -2.30 -7.65
N GLY A 13 -9.40 -2.25 -6.37
CA GLY A 13 -8.06 -1.83 -5.94
C GLY A 13 -6.96 -2.75 -6.48
N LEU A 14 -7.15 -4.08 -6.37
CA LEU A 14 -6.19 -5.05 -6.89
C LEU A 14 -6.05 -4.97 -8.41
N THR A 15 -7.16 -4.92 -9.15
CA THR A 15 -7.15 -4.79 -10.60
C THR A 15 -6.45 -3.51 -11.03
N MET A 16 -6.76 -2.39 -10.38
CA MET A 16 -6.12 -1.10 -10.66
C MET A 16 -4.60 -1.17 -10.48
N ILE A 17 -4.12 -1.76 -9.38
CA ILE A 17 -2.68 -1.86 -9.13
C ILE A 17 -1.99 -2.79 -10.13
N LEU A 18 -2.58 -3.94 -10.45
CA LEU A 18 -2.02 -4.86 -11.45
C LEU A 18 -1.97 -4.21 -12.84
N THR A 19 -3.02 -3.50 -13.24
CA THR A 19 -3.08 -2.77 -14.51
C THR A 19 -2.05 -1.65 -14.58
N ILE A 20 -1.92 -0.83 -13.52
CA ILE A 20 -0.90 0.23 -13.46
C ILE A 20 0.50 -0.38 -13.49
N THR A 21 0.74 -1.47 -12.76
CA THR A 21 2.03 -2.17 -12.76
C THR A 21 2.38 -2.70 -14.15
N TRP A 22 1.39 -3.23 -14.88
CA TRP A 22 1.57 -3.73 -16.23
C TRP A 22 1.84 -2.62 -17.25
N LEU A 23 1.04 -1.55 -17.21
CA LEU A 23 1.10 -0.42 -18.14
C LEU A 23 2.28 0.53 -17.87
N THR A 24 2.93 0.41 -16.71
CA THR A 24 4.05 1.28 -16.39
C THR A 24 5.26 1.01 -17.28
N ASN A 25 5.89 2.10 -17.72
CA ASN A 25 7.13 2.08 -18.50
C ASN A 25 8.19 1.20 -17.83
N LYS A 26 8.86 0.35 -18.63
CA LYS A 26 9.89 -0.61 -18.16
C LYS A 26 10.95 0.03 -17.25
N LYS A 27 11.27 1.32 -17.44
CA LYS A 27 12.22 2.08 -16.59
C LYS A 27 11.81 2.15 -15.11
N TYR A 28 10.51 2.17 -14.81
CA TYR A 28 9.99 2.29 -13.44
C TYR A 28 9.49 0.97 -12.86
N ARG A 29 9.56 -0.12 -13.63
CA ARG A 29 9.06 -1.43 -13.20
C ARG A 29 9.75 -1.95 -11.94
N LEU A 30 11.04 -1.65 -11.74
CA LEU A 30 11.76 -2.02 -10.52
C LEU A 30 11.19 -1.31 -9.29
N ILE A 31 10.92 0.00 -9.40
CA ILE A 31 10.35 0.80 -8.30
C ILE A 31 8.96 0.28 -7.96
N ILE A 32 8.14 0.00 -8.97
CA ILE A 32 6.81 -0.57 -8.74
C ILE A 32 6.90 -1.98 -8.16
N GLY A 33 7.83 -2.81 -8.62
CA GLY A 33 8.05 -4.15 -8.08
C GLY A 33 8.43 -4.11 -6.60
N LEU A 34 9.35 -3.22 -6.21
CA LEU A 34 9.70 -3.02 -4.80
C LEU A 34 8.54 -2.48 -3.98
N SER A 35 7.74 -1.57 -4.55
CA SER A 35 6.52 -1.05 -3.91
C SER A 35 5.49 -2.15 -3.70
N PHE A 36 5.31 -3.03 -4.69
CA PHE A 36 4.43 -4.18 -4.57
C PHE A 36 4.91 -5.15 -3.48
N LEU A 37 6.21 -5.47 -3.47
CA LEU A 37 6.81 -6.36 -2.46
C LEU A 37 6.74 -5.78 -1.04
N GLY A 38 6.88 -4.47 -0.90
CA GLY A 38 6.86 -3.81 0.41
C GLY A 38 5.45 -3.50 0.93
N CYS A 39 4.49 -3.22 0.05
CA CYS A 39 3.19 -2.67 0.43
C CYS A 39 1.99 -3.60 0.18
N ILE A 40 2.08 -4.54 -0.76
CA ILE A 40 0.91 -5.34 -1.21
C ILE A 40 1.11 -6.81 -0.96
N PHE A 41 2.30 -7.32 -1.30
CA PHE A 41 2.66 -8.71 -1.08
C PHE A 41 2.52 -9.16 0.39
N PRO A 42 2.91 -8.35 1.39
CA PRO A 42 2.75 -8.74 2.79
C PRO A 42 1.30 -8.93 3.20
N ASP A 43 0.44 -8.00 2.78
CA ASP A 43 -1.00 -8.03 3.05
C ASP A 43 -1.65 -9.22 2.36
N LEU A 44 -1.19 -9.55 1.15
CA LEU A 44 -1.64 -10.72 0.42
C LEU A 44 -1.22 -12.02 1.12
N ILE A 45 -0.09 -12.09 1.82
CA ILE A 45 0.27 -13.29 2.57
C ILE A 45 -0.53 -13.40 3.88
N ASP A 46 -0.54 -12.33 4.67
CA ASP A 46 -1.08 -12.38 6.03
C ASP A 46 -2.61 -12.32 6.07
N LEU A 47 -3.28 -11.64 5.12
CA LEU A 47 -4.73 -11.42 5.15
C LEU A 47 -5.51 -12.32 4.18
N PHE A 48 -4.88 -12.84 3.13
CA PHE A 48 -5.56 -13.63 2.11
C PHE A 48 -6.25 -14.90 2.62
N PRO A 49 -5.62 -15.74 3.49
CA PRO A 49 -6.31 -16.91 4.04
C PRO A 49 -7.59 -16.53 4.80
N ALA A 50 -7.52 -15.45 5.60
CA ALA A 50 -8.68 -14.94 6.33
C ALA A 50 -9.78 -14.41 5.41
N ILE A 51 -9.41 -13.71 4.33
CA ILE A 51 -10.35 -13.19 3.32
C ILE A 51 -11.04 -14.33 2.57
N ILE A 52 -10.29 -15.35 2.13
CA ILE A 52 -10.86 -16.52 1.44
C ILE A 52 -11.79 -17.30 2.35
N ASN A 53 -11.37 -17.56 3.60
CA ASN A 53 -12.21 -18.28 4.55
C ASN A 53 -13.54 -17.55 4.78
N LYS A 54 -13.52 -16.21 4.85
CA LYS A 54 -14.73 -15.39 4.99
C LYS A 54 -15.61 -15.36 3.75
N GLN A 55 -15.03 -15.41 2.54
CA GLN A 55 -15.80 -15.29 1.29
C GLN A 55 -16.32 -16.62 0.74
N ILE A 56 -15.55 -17.70 0.90
CA ILE A 56 -15.83 -19.01 0.28
C ILE A 56 -16.22 -20.04 1.35
N GLY A 57 -16.05 -19.73 2.64
CA GLY A 57 -16.32 -20.68 3.74
C GLY A 57 -15.32 -21.82 3.81
N LEU A 58 -14.20 -21.72 3.10
CA LEU A 58 -13.09 -22.65 3.22
C LEU A 58 -12.48 -22.53 4.61
N SER A 59 -12.02 -23.64 5.18
CA SER A 59 -11.30 -23.68 6.45
C SER A 59 -9.79 -23.81 6.17
N LEU A 60 -9.24 -22.85 5.41
CA LEU A 60 -7.79 -22.79 5.22
C LEU A 60 -7.12 -22.48 6.57
N PRO A 61 -5.95 -23.09 6.85
CA PRO A 61 -5.20 -22.79 8.06
C PRO A 61 -4.83 -21.31 8.08
N ILE A 62 -5.28 -20.60 9.11
CA ILE A 62 -4.89 -19.21 9.36
C ILE A 62 -3.50 -19.28 9.98
N ILE A 63 -2.48 -18.96 9.17
CA ILE A 63 -1.09 -18.89 9.62
C ILE A 63 -0.96 -17.66 10.51
N GLU A 64 -0.14 -17.75 11.56
CA GLU A 64 0.24 -16.57 12.34
C GLU A 64 0.92 -15.55 11.43
N LYS A 65 0.57 -14.29 11.62
CA LYS A 65 1.05 -13.19 10.78
C LYS A 65 2.56 -13.15 10.76
N ILE A 66 3.15 -13.21 9.57
CA ILE A 66 4.59 -13.26 9.37
C ILE A 66 5.17 -11.85 9.39
N PHE A 67 4.41 -10.87 8.90
CA PHE A 67 4.94 -9.52 8.73
C PHE A 67 4.72 -8.64 9.97
N PRO A 68 5.77 -7.92 10.43
CA PRO A 68 5.72 -7.17 11.69
C PRO A 68 4.57 -6.16 11.76
N TRP A 69 4.27 -5.46 10.68
CA TRP A 69 3.21 -4.44 10.67
C TRP A 69 1.80 -5.00 10.85
N HIS A 70 1.59 -6.32 10.69
CA HIS A 70 0.32 -6.97 10.99
C HIS A 70 0.24 -7.50 12.43
N LEU A 71 1.37 -7.70 13.11
CA LEU A 71 1.41 -8.14 14.50
C LEU A 71 0.83 -7.06 15.42
N HIS A 72 0.04 -7.46 16.41
CA HIS A 72 -0.65 -6.54 17.31
C HIS A 72 0.31 -5.56 18.00
N ASN A 73 1.48 -6.06 18.44
CA ASN A 73 2.49 -5.29 19.15
C ASN A 73 3.25 -4.28 18.28
N TYR A 74 3.25 -4.46 16.96
CA TYR A 74 4.05 -3.67 16.02
C TYR A 74 3.20 -2.92 14.98
N SER A 75 1.89 -3.19 14.93
CA SER A 75 0.94 -2.48 14.07
C SER A 75 0.68 -1.03 14.54
N GLY A 76 1.18 -0.67 15.73
CA GLY A 76 1.56 0.68 16.20
C GLY A 76 0.56 1.83 16.07
N SER A 77 -0.67 1.57 15.61
CA SER A 77 -1.67 2.56 15.27
C SER A 77 -3.09 2.00 15.31
N ILE A 78 -3.25 0.70 15.06
CA ILE A 78 -4.56 0.03 15.08
C ILE A 78 -4.94 -0.44 16.50
N TYR A 79 -3.94 -0.74 17.33
CA TYR A 79 -4.15 -1.41 18.63
C TYR A 79 -3.51 -0.70 19.83
N SER A 80 -2.55 0.19 19.58
CA SER A 80 -1.99 1.08 20.59
C SER A 80 -2.47 2.49 20.26
N ASP A 81 -3.12 3.19 21.18
CA ASP A 81 -3.55 4.60 21.02
C ASP A 81 -2.36 5.58 20.78
N SER A 82 -1.13 5.07 20.83
CA SER A 82 0.09 5.82 20.49
C SER A 82 0.29 5.93 18.99
N CYS A 83 -0.03 7.08 18.38
CA CYS A 83 0.17 7.33 16.95
C CYS A 83 1.63 7.59 16.51
N ASN A 84 2.62 7.46 17.40
CA ASN A 84 4.01 7.86 17.15
C ASN A 84 4.63 7.23 15.89
N ASN A 85 4.42 5.93 15.68
CA ASN A 85 4.97 5.23 14.50
C ASN A 85 4.30 5.71 13.21
N SER A 86 3.00 5.98 13.25
CA SER A 86 2.27 6.57 12.12
C SER A 86 2.80 7.97 11.81
N THR A 87 2.96 8.83 12.83
CA THR A 87 3.53 10.16 12.66
C THR A 87 4.93 10.12 12.05
N LEU A 88 5.79 9.22 12.51
CA LEU A 88 7.13 9.03 11.96
C LEU A 88 7.08 8.64 10.48
N ASN A 89 6.23 7.68 10.11
CA ASN A 89 6.05 7.27 8.72
C ASN A 89 5.58 8.42 7.82
N HIS A 90 4.64 9.24 8.30
CA HIS A 90 4.18 10.42 7.56
C HIS A 90 5.28 11.46 7.39
N ILE A 91 6.08 11.72 8.43
CA ILE A 91 7.24 12.63 8.34
C ILE A 91 8.26 12.12 7.33
N LEU A 92 8.61 10.83 7.36
CA LEU A 92 9.53 10.23 6.41
C LEU A 92 9.02 10.30 4.97
N LEU A 93 7.72 10.05 4.77
CA LEU A 93 7.08 10.18 3.46
C LEU A 93 7.18 11.62 2.95
N LEU A 94 6.80 12.59 3.78
CA LEU A 94 6.82 14.01 3.41
C LEU A 94 8.24 14.46 3.05
N LEU A 95 9.23 14.10 3.88
CA LEU A 95 10.64 14.37 3.63
C LEU A 95 11.13 13.73 2.32
N THR A 96 10.79 12.46 2.08
CA THR A 96 11.19 11.75 0.85
C THR A 96 10.58 12.42 -0.39
N VAL A 97 9.28 12.75 -0.35
CA VAL A 97 8.60 13.45 -1.45
C VAL A 97 9.21 14.82 -1.68
N SER A 98 9.48 15.59 -0.62
CA SER A 98 10.13 16.91 -0.72
C SER A 98 11.51 16.81 -1.37
N ILE A 99 12.32 15.80 -1.01
CA ILE A 99 13.64 15.56 -1.62
C ILE A 99 13.48 15.24 -3.11
N VAL A 100 12.55 14.36 -3.48
CA VAL A 100 12.33 14.00 -4.89
C VAL A 100 11.89 15.22 -5.71
N VAL A 101 10.96 16.02 -5.19
CA VAL A 101 10.49 17.25 -5.83
C VAL A 101 11.62 18.27 -5.96
N TRP A 102 12.46 18.41 -4.93
CA TRP A 102 13.61 19.30 -4.95
C TRP A 102 14.66 18.87 -5.99
N CYS A 103 15.04 17.59 -6.01
CA CYS A 103 15.99 17.02 -6.96
C CYS A 103 15.49 17.12 -8.41
N ARG A 104 14.17 17.00 -8.63
CA ARG A 104 13.53 17.10 -9.95
C ARG A 104 12.78 18.41 -10.17
N ARG A 105 13.21 19.50 -9.51
CA ARG A 105 12.53 20.80 -9.54
C ARG A 105 12.30 21.37 -10.95
N THR A 106 13.15 21.04 -11.92
CA THR A 106 13.00 21.46 -13.32
C THR A 106 11.81 20.78 -13.99
N ASP A 107 11.65 19.47 -13.77
CA ASP A 107 10.54 18.69 -14.31
C ASP A 107 9.22 19.06 -13.62
N ALA A 108 9.26 19.29 -12.30
CA ALA A 108 8.11 19.77 -11.55
C ALA A 108 7.62 21.12 -12.09
N LYS A 109 8.53 22.07 -12.37
CA LYS A 109 8.17 23.36 -13.00
C LYS A 109 7.51 23.17 -14.36
N LEU A 110 7.95 22.20 -15.17
CA LEU A 110 7.35 21.91 -16.48
C LEU A 110 5.92 21.37 -16.34
N ILE A 111 5.67 20.49 -15.36
CA ILE A 111 4.31 19.97 -15.07
C ILE A 111 3.35 21.09 -14.70
N PHE A 112 3.78 22.03 -13.84
CA PHE A 112 2.93 23.15 -13.43
C PHE A 112 2.79 24.25 -14.48
N LYS A 113 3.82 24.46 -15.31
CA LYS A 113 3.76 25.44 -16.41
C LYS A 113 2.94 24.96 -17.61
N SER A 114 2.80 23.65 -17.81
CA SER A 114 1.98 23.07 -18.89
C SER A 114 0.46 23.08 -18.59
N ASN A 115 0.05 23.42 -17.37
CA ASN A 115 -1.35 23.43 -16.92
C ASN A 115 -1.93 24.84 -16.72
N ILE A 116 -1.23 25.88 -17.20
CA ILE A 116 -1.68 27.27 -17.32
C ILE A 116 -1.59 27.64 -18.80
#